data_AF-A0A1F3INV1-F1
#
_entry.id   AF-A0A1F3INV1-F1
#
_cell.length_a   1.000
_cell.length_b   1.000
_cell.length_c   1.000
_cell.angle_alpha   90.00
_cell.angle_beta   90.00
_cell.angle_gamma   90.00
#
_symmetry.space_group_name_H-M   'P 1'
#
loop_
_entity.id
_entity.type
_entity.pdbx_description
1 polymer ?
#
loop_
_entity_poly.entity_id
_entity_poly.type
_entity_poly.pdbx_seq_one_letter_code
_entity_poly.pdbx_strand_id
1 'polypeptide(L)'
;MHLNTLNKPSIPCRGLKSSQGILNNYYMQKKIMFGIGLGIIAGLIDLIPMIIQDLSWNANLSAFSMWIIIGFLVSVTEINTNEVLKSMLIAILVLLPNLFIIGVKDPLSIIPIVIMTLILSSMIGLFYKKIKDGIESNK
;
A
#
# COMPACT_ATOMS: atom_id res chain seq x y z
N MET A 1 -8.59 -62.35 -4.95
CA MET A 1 -8.99 -61.42 -6.04
C MET A 1 -8.73 -60.01 -5.52
N HIS A 2 -7.49 -59.52 -5.65
CA HIS A 2 -7.04 -58.24 -5.09
C HIS A 2 -6.88 -57.30 -6.28
N LEU A 3 -7.75 -56.30 -6.41
CA LEU A 3 -7.71 -55.35 -7.53
C LEU A 3 -6.52 -54.41 -7.35
N ASN A 4 -5.67 -54.40 -8.37
CA ASN A 4 -4.51 -53.55 -8.51
C ASN A 4 -4.87 -52.07 -8.35
N THR A 5 -4.09 -51.38 -7.53
CA THR A 5 -4.10 -49.93 -7.40
C THR A 5 -3.72 -49.29 -8.74
N LEU A 6 -4.66 -48.53 -9.30
CA LEU A 6 -4.46 -47.72 -10.49
C LEU A 6 -3.36 -46.68 -10.23
N ASN A 7 -2.16 -46.99 -10.72
CA ASN A 7 -1.07 -46.04 -10.88
C ASN A 7 -1.51 -44.98 -11.90
N LYS A 8 -1.97 -43.82 -11.43
CA LYS A 8 -2.29 -42.67 -12.27
C LYS A 8 -0.97 -42.08 -12.79
N PRO A 9 -0.74 -42.00 -14.11
CA PRO A 9 0.43 -41.32 -14.62
C PRO A 9 0.36 -39.83 -14.26
N SER A 10 1.43 -39.32 -13.62
CA SER A 10 1.65 -37.90 -13.38
C SER A 10 1.95 -37.21 -14.71
N ILE A 11 0.91 -36.75 -15.39
CA ILE A 11 1.05 -35.92 -16.59
C ILE A 11 1.78 -34.63 -16.19
N PRO A 12 2.96 -34.33 -16.76
CA PRO A 12 3.64 -33.08 -16.47
C PRO A 12 2.89 -31.95 -17.18
N CYS A 13 2.05 -31.22 -16.45
CA CYS A 13 1.29 -30.06 -16.93
C CYS A 13 2.21 -28.88 -17.29
N ARG A 14 2.89 -28.97 -18.43
CA ARG A 14 3.80 -27.94 -18.96
C ARG A 14 3.08 -26.63 -19.33
N GLY A 15 1.77 -26.69 -19.58
CA GLY A 15 0.91 -25.53 -19.87
C GLY A 15 0.40 -24.74 -18.65
N LEU A 16 0.49 -25.28 -17.43
CA LEU A 16 0.04 -24.56 -16.22
C LEU A 16 1.03 -23.46 -15.80
N LYS A 17 2.31 -23.61 -16.14
CA LYS A 17 3.36 -22.66 -15.74
C LYS A 17 3.25 -21.31 -16.45
N SER A 18 2.78 -21.26 -17.71
CA SER A 18 2.54 -19.97 -18.40
C SER A 18 1.25 -19.29 -17.90
N SER A 19 0.19 -20.06 -17.65
CA SER A 19 -1.07 -19.53 -17.10
C SER A 19 -0.90 -18.96 -15.69
N GLN A 20 -0.16 -19.64 -14.80
CA GLN A 20 0.17 -19.13 -13.46
C GLN A 20 1.03 -17.85 -13.50
N GLY A 21 1.95 -17.74 -14.46
CA GLY A 21 2.74 -16.52 -14.67
C GLY A 21 1.88 -15.33 -15.09
N ILE A 22 0.90 -15.54 -15.98
CA ILE A 22 -0.04 -14.51 -16.45
C ILE A 22 -0.98 -14.08 -15.32
N LEU A 23 -1.55 -15.05 -14.57
CA LEU A 23 -2.38 -14.79 -13.41
C LEU A 23 -1.64 -13.95 -12.37
N ASN A 24 -0.41 -14.35 -12.00
CA ASN A 24 0.39 -13.57 -11.03
C ASN A 24 0.60 -12.12 -11.48
N ASN A 25 0.86 -11.88 -12.77
CA ASN A 25 1.05 -10.53 -13.28
C ASN A 25 -0.24 -9.70 -13.16
N TYR A 26 -1.39 -10.28 -13.55
CA TYR A 26 -2.71 -9.64 -13.37
C TYR A 26 -3.03 -9.33 -11.91
N TYR A 27 -2.73 -10.25 -10.99
CA TYR A 27 -2.93 -10.04 -9.56
C TYR A 27 -2.07 -8.90 -9.01
N MET A 28 -0.80 -8.84 -9.40
CA MET A 28 0.10 -7.76 -8.99
C MET A 28 -0.34 -6.41 -9.53
N GLN A 29 -0.77 -6.33 -10.79
CA GLN A 29 -1.30 -5.09 -11.36
C GLN A 29 -2.54 -4.59 -10.62
N LYS A 30 -3.48 -5.49 -10.25
CA LYS A 30 -4.65 -5.13 -9.44
C LYS A 30 -4.24 -4.56 -8.07
N LYS A 31 -3.33 -5.22 -7.36
CA LYS A 31 -2.83 -4.76 -6.04
C LYS A 31 -2.24 -3.35 -6.13
N ILE A 32 -1.38 -3.11 -7.13
CA ILE A 32 -0.73 -1.80 -7.37
C ILE A 32 -1.77 -0.72 -7.67
N MET A 33 -2.74 -1.01 -8.54
CA MET A 33 -3.78 -0.05 -8.93
C MET A 33 -4.66 0.34 -7.72
N PHE A 34 -4.98 -0.60 -6.85
CA PHE A 34 -5.69 -0.32 -5.59
C PHE A 34 -4.86 0.52 -4.62
N GLY A 35 -3.57 0.23 -4.46
CA GLY A 35 -2.68 1.03 -3.63
C GLY A 35 -2.57 2.47 -4.06
N ILE A 36 -2.38 2.70 -5.36
CA ILE A 36 -2.33 4.05 -5.94
C ILE A 36 -3.67 4.76 -5.69
N GLY A 37 -4.80 4.08 -5.88
CA GLY A 37 -6.13 4.62 -5.59
C GLY A 37 -6.29 5.04 -4.12
N LEU A 38 -5.85 4.20 -3.18
CA LEU A 38 -5.85 4.55 -1.74
C LEU A 38 -4.95 5.74 -1.45
N GLY A 39 -3.77 5.82 -2.09
CA GLY A 39 -2.85 6.95 -1.95
C GLY A 39 -3.43 8.27 -2.45
N ILE A 40 -4.15 8.26 -3.59
CA ILE A 40 -4.84 9.45 -4.10
C ILE A 40 -5.91 9.93 -3.11
N ILE A 41 -6.77 9.01 -2.62
CA ILE A 41 -7.83 9.35 -1.66
C ILE A 41 -7.25 9.89 -0.36
N ALA A 42 -6.20 9.24 0.17
CA ALA A 42 -5.52 9.68 1.37
C ALA A 42 -4.86 11.05 1.20
N GLY A 43 -4.20 11.30 0.05
CA GLY A 43 -3.61 12.59 -0.27
C GLY A 43 -4.66 13.71 -0.33
N LEU A 44 -5.84 13.45 -0.89
CA LEU A 44 -6.94 14.42 -0.90
C LEU A 44 -7.45 14.74 0.51
N ILE A 45 -7.52 13.74 1.39
CA ILE A 45 -7.93 13.94 2.79
C ILE A 45 -6.85 14.74 3.54
N ASP A 46 -5.58 14.46 3.31
CA ASP A 46 -4.45 15.14 3.98
C ASP A 46 -4.27 16.60 3.54
N LEU A 47 -4.73 16.96 2.34
CA LEU A 47 -4.77 18.36 1.90
C LEU A 47 -5.67 19.23 2.79
N ILE A 48 -6.71 18.68 3.41
CA ILE A 48 -7.65 19.42 4.25
C ILE A 48 -6.94 20.09 5.45
N PRO A 49 -6.23 19.34 6.33
CA PRO A 49 -5.51 19.96 7.45
C PRO A 49 -4.36 20.85 6.98
N MET A 50 -3.77 20.62 5.80
CA MET A 50 -2.71 21.48 5.27
C MET A 50 -3.22 22.84 4.78
N ILE A 51 -4.39 22.87 4.15
CA ILE A 51 -5.05 24.12 3.73
C ILE A 51 -5.48 24.92 4.97
N ILE A 52 -5.96 24.25 6.02
CA ILE A 52 -6.32 24.92 7.29
C ILE A 52 -5.09 25.56 7.97
N GLN A 53 -3.92 24.94 7.84
CA GLN A 53 -2.65 25.42 8.38
C GLN A 53 -1.93 26.44 7.46
N ASP A 54 -2.57 26.88 6.36
CA ASP A 54 -2.05 27.86 5.40
C ASP A 54 -0.62 27.55 4.89
N LEU A 55 -0.31 26.25 4.71
CA LEU A 55 0.98 25.85 4.14
C LEU A 55 1.10 26.27 2.68
N SER A 56 2.33 26.61 2.28
CA SER A 56 2.64 26.99 0.90
C SER A 56 2.18 25.90 -0.10
N TRP A 57 1.71 26.33 -1.28
CA TRP A 57 1.25 25.45 -2.35
C TRP A 57 2.22 24.30 -2.68
N ASN A 58 3.53 24.58 -2.64
CA ASN A 58 4.58 23.58 -2.88
C ASN A 58 4.59 22.47 -1.84
N ALA A 59 4.30 22.79 -0.57
CA ALA A 59 4.21 21.81 0.49
C ALA A 59 2.97 20.92 0.31
N ASN A 60 1.84 21.52 -0.05
CA ASN A 60 0.59 20.78 -0.31
C ASN A 60 0.76 19.78 -1.45
N LEU A 61 1.37 20.20 -2.57
CA LEU A 61 1.63 19.32 -3.70
C LEU A 61 2.65 18.22 -3.35
N SER A 62 3.67 18.54 -2.55
CA SER A 62 4.64 17.56 -2.05
C SER A 62 3.97 16.49 -1.19
N ALA A 63 3.15 16.90 -0.22
CA ALA A 63 2.44 15.99 0.66
C ALA A 63 1.43 15.11 -0.09
N PHE A 64 0.66 15.68 -1.01
CA PHE A 64 -0.22 14.92 -1.89
C PHE A 64 0.54 13.86 -2.70
N SER A 65 1.66 14.25 -3.32
CA SER A 65 2.49 13.34 -4.12
C SER A 65 3.10 12.24 -3.24
N MET A 66 3.51 12.59 -2.02
CA MET A 66 3.99 11.63 -1.02
C MET A 66 2.94 10.56 -0.70
N TRP A 67 1.66 10.91 -0.54
CA TRP A 67 0.61 9.92 -0.27
C TRP A 67 0.40 8.94 -1.43
N ILE A 68 0.53 9.39 -2.67
CA ILE A 68 0.53 8.50 -3.85
C ILE A 68 1.70 7.52 -3.79
N ILE A 69 2.90 8.01 -3.47
CA ILE A 69 4.11 7.18 -3.33
C ILE A 69 3.94 6.16 -2.19
N ILE A 70 3.37 6.55 -1.05
CA ILE A 70 3.08 5.65 0.06
C ILE A 70 2.12 4.53 -0.38
N GLY A 71 1.02 4.87 -1.06
CA GLY A 71 0.06 3.89 -1.56
C GLY A 71 0.67 2.88 -2.53
N PHE A 72 1.56 3.36 -3.40
CA PHE A 72 2.36 2.51 -4.29
C PHE A 72 3.31 1.59 -3.51
N LEU A 73 4.11 2.15 -2.60
CA LEU A 73 5.07 1.40 -1.80
C LEU A 73 4.40 0.33 -0.94
N VAL A 74 3.25 0.62 -0.33
CA VAL A 74 2.45 -0.36 0.44
C VAL A 74 2.05 -1.56 -0.42
N SER A 75 1.84 -1.36 -1.72
CA SER A 75 1.39 -2.42 -2.63
C SER A 75 2.51 -3.29 -3.17
N VAL A 76 3.69 -2.70 -3.39
CA VAL A 76 4.87 -3.41 -3.90
C VAL A 76 5.66 -4.07 -2.77
N THR A 77 5.60 -3.50 -1.57
CA THR A 77 6.38 -3.98 -0.43
C THR A 77 5.74 -5.23 0.18
N GLU A 78 6.44 -6.34 0.08
CA GLU A 78 6.08 -7.61 0.72
C GLU A 78 6.90 -7.79 2.01
N ILE A 79 6.47 -7.14 3.09
CA ILE A 79 7.03 -7.37 4.43
C ILE A 79 6.14 -8.39 5.14
N ASN A 80 6.76 -9.39 5.79
CA ASN A 80 6.10 -10.46 6.54
C ASN A 80 5.57 -9.97 7.91
N THR A 81 4.82 -8.88 7.92
CA THR A 81 4.22 -8.28 9.12
C THR A 81 2.75 -7.93 8.86
N ASN A 82 2.04 -7.49 9.89
CA ASN A 82 0.70 -6.92 9.72
C ASN A 82 0.75 -5.74 8.73
N GLU A 83 -0.16 -5.72 7.75
CA GLU A 83 -0.26 -4.70 6.70
C GLU A 83 -0.39 -3.28 7.29
N VAL A 84 -1.01 -3.14 8.47
CA VAL A 84 -1.12 -1.87 9.21
C VAL A 84 0.23 -1.37 9.71
N LEU A 85 1.04 -2.25 10.29
CA LEU A 85 2.38 -1.87 10.75
C LEU A 85 3.29 -1.55 9.56
N LYS A 86 3.13 -2.31 8.47
CA LYS A 86 3.85 -2.07 7.22
C LYS A 86 3.55 -0.68 6.65
N SER A 87 2.28 -0.29 6.58
CA SER A 87 1.89 1.02 6.06
C SER A 87 2.37 2.17 6.95
N MET A 88 2.27 2.02 8.27
CA MET A 88 2.82 2.99 9.23
C MET A 88 4.33 3.18 9.03
N LEU A 89 5.08 2.09 8.92
CA LEU A 89 6.53 2.13 8.75
C LEU A 89 6.91 2.87 7.46
N ILE A 90 6.27 2.52 6.34
CA ILE A 90 6.50 3.16 5.05
C ILE A 90 6.18 4.66 5.13
N ALA A 91 5.05 5.03 5.74
CA ALA A 91 4.64 6.42 5.84
C ALA A 91 5.61 7.26 6.67
N ILE A 92 6.08 6.76 7.82
CA ILE A 92 7.10 7.44 8.63
C ILE A 92 8.39 7.62 7.85
N LEU A 93 8.81 6.59 7.09
CA LEU A 93 10.04 6.62 6.32
C LEU A 93 10.00 7.66 5.19
N VAL A 94 8.85 7.81 4.53
CA VAL A 94 8.63 8.82 3.48
C VAL A 94 8.37 10.21 4.07
N LEU A 95 7.79 10.30 5.29
CA LEU A 95 7.53 11.56 5.97
C LEU A 95 8.80 12.24 6.45
N LEU A 96 9.82 11.47 6.85
CA LEU A 96 11.10 11.97 7.37
C LEU A 96 11.68 13.17 6.60
N PRO A 97 11.93 13.10 5.28
CA PRO A 97 12.46 14.23 4.52
C PRO A 97 11.50 15.45 4.52
N ASN A 98 10.19 15.23 4.49
CA ASN A 98 9.21 16.32 4.56
C ASN A 98 9.18 16.97 5.95
N LEU A 99 9.39 16.20 7.02
CA LEU A 99 9.42 16.70 8.39
C LEU A 99 10.55 17.71 8.61
N PHE A 100 11.73 17.45 8.04
CA PHE A 100 12.86 18.39 8.11
C PHE A 100 12.56 19.70 7.38
N ILE A 101 11.89 19.65 6.23
CA ILE A 101 11.55 20.84 5.44
C ILE A 101 10.50 21.68 6.18
N ILE A 102 9.45 21.04 6.70
CA ILE A 102 8.34 21.70 7.38
C ILE A 102 8.78 22.23 8.74
N GLY A 103 9.56 21.44 9.50
CA GLY A 103 9.95 21.78 10.86
C GLY A 103 10.88 22.98 10.99
N VAL A 104 11.61 23.34 9.93
CA VAL A 104 12.41 24.57 9.89
C VAL A 104 11.52 25.80 9.72
N LYS A 105 10.39 25.67 9.03
CA LYS A 105 9.43 26.77 8.79
C LYS A 105 8.44 26.92 9.94
N ASP A 106 7.82 25.82 10.35
CA ASP A 106 6.81 25.80 11.39
C ASP A 106 6.91 24.49 12.21
N PRO A 107 7.67 24.50 13.32
CA PRO A 107 7.86 23.31 14.14
C PRO A 107 6.60 22.89 14.90
N LEU A 108 5.63 23.79 15.12
CA LEU A 108 4.39 23.47 15.84
C LEU A 108 3.45 22.64 14.97
N SER A 109 3.46 22.84 13.65
CA SER A 109 2.69 22.06 12.67
C SER A 109 3.10 20.60 12.57
N ILE A 110 4.31 20.22 13.03
CA ILE A 110 4.79 18.83 12.97
C ILE A 110 3.89 17.88 13.75
N ILE A 111 3.44 18.29 14.93
CA ILE A 111 2.64 17.45 15.84
C ILE A 111 1.34 16.99 15.17
N PRO A 112 0.48 17.89 14.65
CA PRO A 112 -0.74 17.46 13.97
C PRO A 112 -0.46 16.66 12.69
N ILE A 113 0.60 16.98 11.94
CA ILE A 113 0.98 16.25 10.72
C ILE A 113 1.33 14.79 11.06
N VAL A 114 2.17 14.55 12.08
CA VAL A 114 2.55 13.19 12.48
C VAL A 114 1.35 12.41 12.98
N ILE A 115 0.49 13.03 13.79
CA ILE A 115 -0.74 12.38 14.29
C ILE A 115 -1.67 12.00 13.13
N MET A 116 -1.93 12.93 12.20
CA MET A 116 -2.77 12.67 11.03
C MET A 116 -2.15 11.61 10.11
N THR A 117 -0.83 11.66 9.91
CA THR A 117 -0.12 10.66 9.11
C THR A 117 -0.28 9.26 9.70
N LEU A 118 -0.16 9.10 11.03
CA LEU A 118 -0.36 7.81 11.68
C LEU A 118 -1.80 7.31 11.53
N ILE A 119 -2.79 8.19 11.68
CA ILE A 119 -4.21 7.84 11.52
C ILE A 119 -4.50 7.39 10.09
N LEU A 120 -4.15 8.20 9.08
CA LEU A 120 -4.38 7.85 7.67
C LEU A 120 -3.60 6.59 7.27
N SER A 121 -2.36 6.44 7.70
CA SER A 121 -1.54 5.27 7.36
C SER A 121 -2.12 3.99 7.94
N SER A 122 -2.67 4.05 9.15
CA SER A 122 -3.40 2.93 9.75
C SER A 122 -4.60 2.54 8.92
N MET A 123 -5.40 3.53 8.50
CA MET A 123 -6.57 3.32 7.65
C MET A 123 -6.18 2.66 6.33
N ILE A 124 -5.17 3.18 5.63
CA ILE A 124 -4.69 2.59 4.37
C ILE A 124 -4.27 1.13 4.57
N GLY A 125 -3.54 0.82 5.64
CA GLY A 125 -3.10 -0.54 5.94
C GLY A 125 -4.28 -1.49 6.20
N LEU A 126 -5.33 -1.03 6.89
CA LEU A 126 -6.55 -1.82 7.12
C LEU A 126 -7.33 -2.06 5.82
N PHE A 127 -7.51 -1.02 4.99
CA PHE A 127 -8.17 -1.15 3.70
C PHE A 127 -7.39 -2.07 2.77
N TYR A 128 -6.07 -1.92 2.72
CA TYR A 128 -5.19 -2.77 1.91
C TYR A 128 -5.26 -4.23 2.35
N LYS A 129 -5.23 -4.50 3.67
CA LYS A 129 -5.42 -5.84 4.22
C LYS A 129 -6.73 -6.47 3.75
N LYS A 130 -7.85 -5.75 3.92
CA LYS A 130 -9.17 -6.25 3.55
C LYS A 130 -9.27 -6.59 2.06
N ILE A 131 -8.64 -5.79 1.21
CA ILE A 131 -8.58 -6.03 -0.23
C ILE A 131 -7.67 -7.22 -0.55
N LYS A 132 -6.48 -7.30 0.06
CA LYS A 132 -5.55 -8.42 -0.11
C LYS A 132 -6.20 -9.75 0.24
N ASP A 133 -6.86 -9.83 1.40
CA ASP A 133 -7.56 -11.03 1.86
C ASP A 133 -8.68 -11.45 0.89
N GLY A 134 -9.46 -10.49 0.37
CA GLY A 134 -10.52 -10.75 -0.62
C GLY A 134 -10.00 -11.21 -2.00
N ILE A 135 -8.81 -10.72 -2.39
CA ILE A 135 -8.13 -11.14 -3.62
C ILE A 135 -7.55 -12.55 -3.47
N GLU A 136 -6.95 -12.88 -2.32
CA GLU A 136 -6.37 -14.20 -2.04
C GLU A 136 -7.43 -15.30 -1.87
N SER A 137 -8.61 -14.97 -1.32
CA SER A 137 -9.75 -15.91 -1.23
C SER A 137 -10.35 -16.30 -2.59
N ASN A 138 -10.03 -15.61 -3.68
CA ASN A 138 -10.49 -15.91 -5.04
C ASN A 138 -9.51 -16.77 -5.85
N LYS A 139 -8.40 -17.21 -5.22
CA LYS A 139 -7.36 -18.04 -5.83
C LYS A 139 -7.58 -19.52 -5.52
#